data_AF-A0A959W5N4-F1
#
_entry.id   AF-A0A959W5N4-F1
#
_cell.length_a   1.000
_cell.length_b   1.000
_cell.length_c   1.000
_cell.angle_alpha   90.00
_cell.angle_beta   90.00
_cell.angle_gamma   90.00
#
_symmetry.space_group_name_H-M   'P 1'
#
loop_
_entity.id
_entity.type
_entity.pdbx_description
1 polymer ?
#
loop_
_entity_poly.entity_id
_entity_poly.type
_entity_poly.pdbx_seq_one_letter_code
_entity_poly.pdbx_strand_id
1 'polypeptide(L)'
;MSIGLRGTVAVFLMLAAGAASTGPAAAQAPSNKVLLQMSYSKGLKQFVSSVSNPASKRYRQFASVRRMVSRFGPSKQARAATVRWARSNGLSARVDPS
;
A
#
# COMPACT_ATOMS: atom_id res chain seq x y z
N MET A 1 24.35 24.98 -58.32
CA MET A 1 23.74 24.32 -57.15
C MET A 1 23.75 25.34 -56.01
N SER A 2 22.98 26.43 -56.05
CA SER A 2 21.52 26.53 -55.89
C SER A 2 21.03 26.29 -54.45
N ILE A 3 20.87 27.41 -53.72
CA ILE A 3 19.72 27.84 -52.86
C ILE A 3 19.39 26.94 -51.64
N GLY A 4 19.18 27.43 -50.41
CA GLY A 4 19.05 28.79 -49.91
C GLY A 4 18.59 28.81 -48.44
N LEU A 5 18.88 29.93 -47.80
CA LEU A 5 18.43 30.42 -46.50
C LEU A 5 16.89 30.51 -46.41
N ARG A 6 16.28 30.11 -45.28
CA ARG A 6 14.98 30.58 -44.71
C ARG A 6 14.65 29.71 -43.48
N GLY A 7 14.67 30.26 -42.26
CA GLY A 7 13.50 30.90 -41.64
C GLY A 7 12.48 29.81 -41.26
N THR A 8 12.11 29.58 -40.01
CA THR A 8 11.21 30.47 -39.26
C THR A 8 11.21 30.07 -37.78
N VAL A 9 11.40 31.05 -36.90
CA VAL A 9 11.07 30.97 -35.48
C VAL A 9 9.55 30.89 -35.35
N ALA A 10 9.05 29.92 -34.59
CA ALA A 10 7.69 29.95 -34.08
C ALA A 10 7.69 29.48 -32.62
N VAL A 11 8.10 30.39 -31.73
CA VAL A 11 7.75 30.31 -30.31
C VAL A 11 6.25 30.58 -30.23
N PHE A 12 5.45 29.51 -30.16
CA PHE A 12 4.04 29.62 -29.82
C PHE A 12 3.90 29.50 -28.31
N LEU A 13 3.90 30.66 -27.66
CA LEU A 13 3.42 30.84 -26.29
C LEU A 13 1.89 30.82 -26.34
N MET A 14 1.29 29.63 -26.35
CA MET A 14 -0.15 29.48 -26.17
C MET A 14 -0.47 29.02 -24.76
N LEU A 15 -1.09 29.94 -24.02
CA LEU A 15 -1.76 29.73 -22.74
C LEU A 15 -2.98 28.82 -22.98
N ALA A 16 -2.78 27.51 -23.01
CA ALA A 16 -3.87 26.54 -23.04
C ALA A 16 -4.16 26.09 -21.60
N ALA A 17 -5.36 26.40 -21.12
CA ALA A 17 -5.92 25.83 -19.91
C ALA A 17 -5.71 24.31 -19.92
N GLY A 18 -5.04 23.80 -18.89
CA GLY A 18 -4.76 22.38 -18.75
C GLY A 18 -6.05 21.58 -18.60
N ALA A 19 -6.64 21.17 -19.71
CA ALA A 19 -7.53 20.02 -19.72
C ALA A 19 -6.64 18.81 -19.41
N ALA A 20 -6.55 18.47 -18.12
CA ALA A 20 -5.96 17.23 -17.68
C ALA A 20 -6.67 16.11 -18.45
N SER A 21 -5.96 15.50 -19.39
CA SER A 21 -6.38 14.28 -20.05
C SER A 21 -6.42 13.20 -18.99
N THR A 22 -7.56 13.08 -18.30
CA THR A 22 -7.94 11.86 -17.61
C THR A 22 -8.05 10.77 -18.67
N GLY A 23 -6.92 10.15 -18.99
CA GLY A 23 -6.87 8.89 -19.70
C GLY A 23 -7.78 7.88 -18.98
N PRO A 24 -8.27 6.86 -19.69
CA PRO A 24 -9.19 5.89 -19.12
C PRO A 24 -8.60 5.35 -17.81
N ALA A 25 -9.36 5.49 -16.72
CA ALA A 25 -9.00 4.90 -15.44
C ALA A 25 -8.74 3.41 -15.69
N ALA A 26 -7.48 2.99 -15.57
CA ALA A 26 -7.12 1.60 -15.78
C ALA A 26 -8.03 0.73 -14.91
N ALA A 27 -8.81 -0.15 -15.56
CA ALA A 27 -9.71 -1.04 -14.88
C ALA A 27 -8.90 -1.80 -13.82
N GLN A 28 -9.26 -1.62 -12.55
CA GLN A 28 -8.59 -2.28 -11.45
C GLN A 28 -8.89 -3.77 -11.58
N ALA A 29 -7.86 -4.56 -11.89
CA ALA A 29 -7.99 -6.01 -11.95
C ALA A 29 -8.57 -6.54 -10.62
N PRO A 30 -9.44 -7.56 -10.66
CA PRO A 30 -10.03 -8.12 -9.46
C PRO A 30 -8.94 -8.56 -8.49
N SER A 31 -8.99 -8.03 -7.26
CA SER A 31 -8.01 -8.33 -6.21
C SER A 31 -8.62 -9.26 -5.16
N ASN A 32 -8.01 -10.43 -4.97
CA ASN A 32 -8.41 -11.38 -3.95
C ASN A 32 -7.63 -11.11 -2.66
N LYS A 33 -8.33 -11.01 -1.52
CA LYS A 33 -7.70 -10.86 -0.20
C LYS A 33 -7.50 -12.23 0.43
N VAL A 34 -6.27 -12.50 0.85
CA VAL A 34 -5.91 -13.71 1.60
C VAL A 34 -5.47 -13.29 2.99
N LEU A 35 -6.01 -13.94 4.03
CA LEU A 35 -5.66 -13.67 5.42
C LEU A 35 -4.44 -14.48 5.82
N LEU A 36 -3.42 -13.81 6.38
CA LEU A 36 -2.26 -14.47 6.97
C LEU A 36 -2.50 -14.68 8.46
N GLN A 37 -2.18 -15.88 8.94
CA GLN A 37 -2.28 -16.19 10.35
C GLN A 37 -1.31 -15.33 11.18
N MET A 38 -1.82 -14.74 12.25
CA MET A 38 -1.02 -13.93 13.18
C MET A 38 -0.13 -14.80 14.06
N SER A 39 1.06 -14.30 14.39
CA SER A 39 1.93 -14.93 15.38
C SER A 39 1.46 -14.58 16.79
N TYR A 40 0.97 -15.59 17.50
CA TYR A 40 0.72 -15.60 18.95
C TYR A 40 -0.45 -14.75 19.49
N SER A 41 -1.57 -15.43 19.78
CA SER A 41 -2.82 -14.86 20.30
C SER A 41 -2.77 -14.45 21.79
N LYS A 42 -1.90 -15.06 22.60
CA LYS A 42 -1.87 -14.84 24.07
C LYS A 42 -1.47 -13.40 24.44
N GLY A 43 -0.47 -12.84 23.78
CA GLY A 43 -0.01 -11.47 24.03
C GLY A 43 -1.01 -10.40 23.58
N LEU A 44 -1.77 -10.67 22.51
CA LEU A 44 -2.82 -9.78 22.03
C LEU A 44 -3.98 -9.69 23.03
N LYS A 45 -4.44 -10.83 23.56
CA LYS A 45 -5.50 -10.87 24.57
C LYS A 45 -5.13 -10.06 25.82
N GLN A 46 -3.89 -10.19 26.30
CA GLN A 46 -3.42 -9.44 27.46
C GLN A 46 -3.31 -7.94 27.17
N PHE A 47 -2.86 -7.56 25.97
CA PHE A 47 -2.86 -6.16 25.55
C PHE A 47 -4.27 -5.57 25.53
N VAL A 48 -5.22 -6.25 24.88
CA VAL A 48 -6.64 -5.82 24.82
C VAL A 48 -7.22 -5.67 26.22
N SER A 49 -7.03 -6.66 27.09
CA SER A 49 -7.49 -6.57 28.49
C SER A 49 -6.88 -5.37 29.22
N SER A 50 -5.60 -5.08 29.00
CA SER A 50 -4.92 -3.96 29.66
C SER A 50 -5.41 -2.57 29.22
N VAL A 51 -5.87 -2.42 27.98
CA VAL A 51 -6.33 -1.12 27.44
C VAL A 51 -7.83 -0.92 27.53
N SER A 52 -8.61 -2.00 27.65
CA SER A 52 -10.07 -1.95 27.73
C SER A 52 -10.62 -2.04 29.16
N ASN A 53 -9.82 -2.47 30.15
CA ASN A 53 -10.25 -2.52 31.55
C ASN A 53 -10.12 -1.14 32.22
N PRO A 54 -11.21 -0.54 32.75
CA PRO A 54 -11.16 0.76 33.43
C PRO A 54 -10.31 0.76 34.72
N ALA A 55 -10.15 -0.40 35.37
CA ALA A 55 -9.29 -0.52 36.55
C ALA A 55 -7.78 -0.64 36.22
N SER A 56 -7.43 -0.74 34.93
CA SER A 56 -6.04 -0.84 34.49
C SER A 56 -5.38 0.53 34.44
N LYS A 57 -4.12 0.61 34.88
CA LYS A 57 -3.26 1.80 34.68
C LYS A 57 -3.05 2.15 33.20
N ARG A 58 -3.37 1.23 32.28
CA ARG A 58 -3.21 1.39 30.83
C ARG A 58 -4.54 1.61 30.09
N TYR A 59 -5.62 1.89 30.82
CA TYR A 59 -6.94 2.10 30.22
C TYR A 59 -6.90 3.19 29.14
N ARG A 60 -7.55 2.92 28.00
CA ARG A 60 -7.61 3.79 26.80
C ARG A 60 -6.26 4.09 26.13
N GLN A 61 -5.18 3.42 26.52
CA GLN A 61 -3.86 3.58 25.89
C GLN A 61 -3.68 2.64 24.70
N PHE A 62 -4.42 2.90 23.62
CA PHE A 62 -4.37 2.10 22.40
C PHE A 62 -3.04 2.25 21.64
N ALA A 63 -2.67 1.21 20.91
CA ALA A 63 -1.49 1.21 20.03
C ALA A 63 -1.89 1.59 18.60
N SER A 64 -0.97 2.20 17.85
CA SER A 64 -1.16 2.41 16.42
C SER A 64 -1.19 1.09 15.65
N VAL A 65 -1.86 1.08 14.48
CA VAL A 65 -1.94 -0.10 13.59
C VAL A 65 -0.55 -0.64 13.27
N ARG A 66 0.40 0.24 12.91
CA ARG A 66 1.80 -0.15 12.64
C ARG A 66 2.45 -0.88 13.82
N ARG A 67 2.22 -0.40 15.05
CA ARG A 67 2.76 -1.04 16.26
C ARG A 67 2.08 -2.38 16.54
N MET A 68 0.77 -2.50 16.32
CA MET A 68 0.08 -3.78 16.42
C MET A 68 0.62 -4.80 15.41
N VAL A 69 0.76 -4.41 14.15
CA VAL A 69 1.23 -5.28 13.07
C VAL A 69 2.70 -5.69 13.29
N SER A 70 3.53 -4.78 13.80
CA SER A 70 4.91 -5.11 14.17
C SER A 70 5.01 -6.08 15.34
N ARG A 71 4.06 -6.06 16.28
CA ARG A 71 4.13 -6.83 17.53
C ARG A 71 3.38 -8.15 17.48
N PHE A 72 2.24 -8.17 16.77
CA PHE A 72 1.30 -9.29 16.72
C PHE A 72 1.04 -9.78 15.29
N GLY A 73 1.53 -9.07 14.26
CA GLY A 73 1.35 -9.49 12.88
C GLY A 73 2.21 -10.70 12.49
N PRO A 74 2.03 -11.23 11.27
CA PRO A 74 2.83 -12.34 10.76
C PRO A 74 4.31 -11.97 10.68
N SER A 75 5.17 -12.93 10.97
CA SER A 75 6.63 -12.78 10.93
C SER A 75 7.12 -12.35 9.54
N LYS A 76 8.29 -11.72 9.46
CA LYS A 76 8.90 -11.34 8.17
C LYS A 76 9.05 -12.55 7.24
N GLN A 77 9.40 -13.71 7.79
CA GLN A 77 9.53 -14.95 7.04
C GLN A 77 8.20 -15.46 6.51
N ALA A 78 7.13 -15.43 7.32
CA ALA A 78 5.80 -15.84 6.88
C ALA A 78 5.30 -14.95 5.72
N ARG A 79 5.49 -13.62 5.84
CA ARG A 79 5.16 -12.67 4.76
C ARG A 79 5.93 -12.97 3.48
N ALA A 80 7.24 -13.19 3.58
CA ALA A 80 8.08 -13.51 2.42
C ALA A 80 7.68 -14.86 1.79
N ALA A 81 7.36 -15.86 2.60
CA ALA A 81 6.89 -17.15 2.13
C ALA A 81 5.57 -17.03 1.36
N THR A 82 4.61 -16.25 1.86
CA THR A 82 3.34 -16.02 1.15
C THR A 82 3.56 -15.31 -0.19
N VAL A 83 4.43 -14.28 -0.24
CA VAL A 83 4.74 -13.58 -1.49
C VAL A 83 5.41 -14.52 -2.50
N ARG A 84 6.32 -15.40 -2.04
CA ARG A 84 6.94 -16.40 -2.91
C ARG A 84 5.93 -17.42 -3.43
N TRP A 85 5.06 -17.93 -2.56
CA TRP A 85 3.99 -18.85 -2.94
C TRP A 85 3.05 -18.21 -3.96
N ALA A 86 2.65 -16.94 -3.76
CA ALA A 86 1.80 -16.26 -4.72
C ALA A 86 2.48 -16.17 -6.10
N ARG A 87 3.76 -15.77 -6.13
CA ARG A 87 4.55 -15.69 -7.37
C ARG A 87 4.71 -17.03 -8.06
N SER A 88 4.96 -18.11 -7.32
CA SER A 88 5.08 -19.46 -7.91
C SER A 88 3.76 -19.97 -8.51
N ASN A 89 2.62 -19.39 -8.10
CA ASN A 89 1.30 -19.67 -8.64
C ASN A 89 0.86 -18.65 -9.71
N GLY A 90 1.79 -17.83 -10.23
CA GLY A 90 1.49 -16.83 -11.26
C GLY A 90 0.74 -15.59 -10.75
N LEU A 91 0.66 -15.38 -9.43
CA LEU A 91 -0.05 -14.27 -8.82
C LEU A 91 0.91 -13.14 -8.42
N SER A 92 0.48 -11.90 -8.66
CA SER A 92 1.12 -10.71 -8.08
C SER A 92 0.51 -10.41 -6.72
N ALA A 93 1.30 -10.56 -5.64
CA ALA A 93 0.84 -10.34 -4.28
C ALA A 93 1.60 -9.21 -3.57
N ARG A 94 0.88 -8.46 -2.74
CA ARG A 94 1.42 -7.52 -1.76
C ARG A 94 0.85 -7.85 -0.38
N VAL A 95 1.62 -7.55 0.66
CA VAL A 95 1.18 -7.71 2.04
C VAL A 95 0.86 -6.33 2.61
N ASP A 96 -0.38 -6.14 3.03
CA ASP A 96 -0.87 -4.90 3.63
C ASP A 96 -1.43 -5.17 5.04
N PRO A 97 -1.38 -4.20 5.97
CA PRO A 97 -1.99 -4.33 7.30
C PRO A 97 -3.54 -4.21 7.35
N SER A 98 -4.23 -4.04 6.22
CA SER A 98 -5.69 -3.87 6.10
C SER A 98 -6.52 -5.10 6.47
#